data_AF-A0AAE9U2A5-F1
#
_entry.id   AF-A0AAE9U2A5-F1
#
_cell.length_a   1.000
_cell.length_b   1.000
_cell.length_c   1.000
_cell.angle_alpha   90.00
_cell.angle_beta   90.00
_cell.angle_gamma   90.00
#
_symmetry.space_group_name_H-M   'P 1'
#
loop_
_entity.id
_entity.type
_entity.pdbx_description
1 polymer ?
#
loop_
_entity_poly.entity_id
_entity_poly.type
_entity_poly.pdbx_seq_one_letter_code
_entity_poly.pdbx_strand_id
1 'polypeptide(L)'
;MGYNSTNLKQVDGGDVIKQGDTSSLFSFNLLDENNNIIDLNGKQATIYFTRNRKTYLTKTTDVIDNKVDFTIDKILEIGTYYIEVHCAGYVFPSDDSVTLDVRRSGQKYVVSTDLVTDTTIQKLSADIEYLKSKVTQSQYLFEQVSPQTEWTITHNLIKYPSVTIVDSAGNEVFGSVEYISTSKIIVRFSAPFAGKAILN
;
A
#
# COMPACT_ATOMS: atom_id res chain seq x y z
N MET A 1 36.61 -17.39 -29.47
CA MET A 1 35.24 -16.83 -29.45
C MET A 1 35.19 -15.88 -28.27
N GLY A 2 35.10 -14.58 -28.51
CA GLY A 2 34.88 -13.62 -27.42
C GLY A 2 33.44 -13.72 -26.95
N TYR A 3 33.22 -13.72 -25.65
CA TYR A 3 31.88 -13.58 -25.08
C TYR A 3 31.45 -12.12 -25.24
N ASN A 4 30.23 -11.86 -25.69
CA ASN A 4 29.66 -10.50 -25.63
C ASN A 4 29.27 -10.24 -24.19
N SER A 5 30.18 -9.67 -23.39
CA SER A 5 29.89 -9.20 -22.05
C SER A 5 30.31 -7.74 -21.87
N THR A 6 29.78 -7.13 -20.84
CA THR A 6 29.98 -5.74 -20.49
C THR A 6 30.41 -5.65 -19.03
N ASN A 7 31.31 -4.73 -18.76
CA ASN A 7 31.94 -4.58 -17.46
C ASN A 7 31.65 -3.19 -16.87
N LEU A 8 31.54 -3.13 -15.55
CA LEU A 8 31.33 -1.90 -14.81
C LEU A 8 32.49 -1.72 -13.83
N LYS A 9 33.31 -0.68 -14.03
CA LYS A 9 34.52 -0.46 -13.22
C LYS A 9 34.43 0.85 -12.45
N GLN A 10 34.49 0.76 -11.13
CA GLN A 10 34.53 1.94 -10.27
C GLN A 10 35.82 2.73 -10.48
N VAL A 11 35.69 4.05 -10.57
CA VAL A 11 36.83 4.99 -10.71
C VAL A 11 36.84 6.09 -9.64
N ASP A 12 35.70 6.35 -8.99
CA ASP A 12 35.63 7.22 -7.83
C ASP A 12 34.58 6.72 -6.82
N GLY A 13 34.75 7.14 -5.57
CA GLY A 13 34.00 6.64 -4.41
C GLY A 13 34.53 5.29 -3.89
N GLY A 14 33.94 4.82 -2.79
CA GLY A 14 34.24 3.51 -2.21
C GLY A 14 33.16 2.47 -2.48
N ASP A 15 33.41 1.23 -2.06
CA ASP A 15 32.45 0.12 -2.06
C ASP A 15 31.63 0.05 -0.77
N VAL A 16 31.89 0.93 0.20
CA VAL A 16 31.22 1.00 1.49
C VAL A 16 30.74 2.42 1.78
N ILE A 17 29.48 2.56 2.20
CA ILE A 17 28.95 3.83 2.73
C ILE A 17 28.22 3.68 4.05
N LYS A 18 28.03 4.80 4.74
CA LYS A 18 27.15 4.88 5.91
C LYS A 18 25.72 5.20 5.48
N GLN A 19 24.76 4.60 6.16
CA GLN A 19 23.35 4.94 6.01
C GLN A 19 23.15 6.44 6.25
N GLY A 20 22.58 7.14 5.26
CA GLY A 20 22.38 8.59 5.32
C GLY A 20 23.55 9.45 4.79
N ASP A 21 24.62 8.83 4.29
CA ASP A 21 25.59 9.55 3.47
C ASP A 21 24.99 9.81 2.07
N THR A 22 24.52 11.04 1.87
CA THR A 22 23.85 11.45 0.63
C THR A 22 24.74 12.27 -0.31
N SER A 23 25.98 12.55 0.09
CA SER A 23 26.88 13.46 -0.63
C SER A 23 28.05 12.77 -1.32
N SER A 24 28.37 11.53 -0.93
CA SER A 24 29.41 10.74 -1.61
C SER A 24 29.11 10.59 -3.09
N LEU A 25 30.09 10.98 -3.92
CA LEU A 25 30.08 10.82 -5.36
C LEU A 25 30.63 9.44 -5.72
N PHE A 26 29.97 8.77 -6.65
CA PHE A 26 30.43 7.53 -7.24
C PHE A 26 30.57 7.71 -8.73
N SER A 27 31.63 7.14 -9.29
CA SER A 27 31.91 7.20 -10.71
C SER A 27 32.26 5.82 -11.23
N PHE A 28 31.69 5.44 -12.38
CA PHE A 28 31.95 4.16 -13.03
C PHE A 28 32.19 4.31 -14.53
N ASN A 29 33.20 3.61 -15.05
CA ASN A 29 33.41 3.41 -16.48
C ASN A 29 32.50 2.29 -17.01
N LEU A 30 31.99 2.49 -18.24
CA LEU A 30 31.22 1.50 -18.99
C LEU A 30 32.12 0.83 -20.02
N LEU A 31 32.35 -0.47 -19.86
CA LEU A 31 33.39 -1.20 -20.57
C LEU A 31 32.86 -2.41 -21.34
N ASP A 32 33.55 -2.78 -22.41
CA ASP A 32 33.31 -4.02 -23.17
C ASP A 32 33.94 -5.25 -22.48
N GLU A 33 33.87 -6.42 -23.11
CA GLU A 33 34.40 -7.68 -22.60
C GLU A 33 35.93 -7.68 -22.41
N ASN A 34 36.63 -6.76 -23.09
CA ASN A 34 38.08 -6.61 -23.06
C ASN A 34 38.52 -5.46 -22.14
N ASN A 35 37.62 -4.88 -21.36
CA ASN A 35 37.82 -3.70 -20.52
C ASN A 35 38.17 -2.41 -21.30
N ASN A 36 37.83 -2.35 -22.59
CA ASN A 36 37.93 -1.10 -23.35
C ASN A 36 36.68 -0.26 -23.13
N ILE A 37 36.85 1.05 -23.28
CA ILE A 37 35.76 2.01 -23.17
C ILE A 37 34.76 1.81 -24.32
N ILE A 38 33.47 1.77 -23.99
CA ILE A 38 32.39 1.91 -24.96
C ILE A 38 31.98 3.39 -24.99
N ASP A 39 32.10 4.05 -26.13
CA ASP A 39 31.71 5.47 -26.26
C ASP A 39 30.19 5.62 -26.25
N LEU A 40 29.68 6.03 -25.09
CA LEU A 40 28.27 6.25 -24.82
C LEU A 40 27.98 7.71 -24.43
N ASN A 41 28.91 8.64 -24.70
CA ASN A 41 28.77 10.03 -24.28
C ASN A 41 27.47 10.67 -24.79
N GLY A 42 26.83 11.44 -23.92
CA GLY A 42 25.56 12.12 -24.19
C GLY A 42 24.33 11.18 -24.22
N LYS A 43 24.49 9.89 -23.92
CA LYS A 43 23.37 8.97 -23.71
C LYS A 43 22.95 9.02 -22.24
N GLN A 44 21.64 8.90 -21.99
CA GLN A 44 21.14 8.73 -20.64
C GLN A 44 21.37 7.28 -20.17
N ALA A 45 21.93 7.14 -18.98
CA ALA A 45 22.08 5.89 -18.27
C ALA A 45 21.12 5.84 -17.07
N THR A 46 20.58 4.66 -16.79
CA THR A 46 19.78 4.37 -15.60
C THR A 46 20.55 3.42 -14.70
N ILE A 47 20.81 3.81 -13.47
CA ILE A 47 21.53 3.04 -12.46
C ILE A 47 20.50 2.44 -11.49
N TYR A 48 20.61 1.15 -11.24
CA TYR A 48 19.75 0.38 -10.34
C TYR A 48 20.56 -0.13 -9.16
N PHE A 49 20.00 0.04 -7.96
CA PHE A 49 20.48 -0.58 -6.73
C PHE A 49 19.51 -1.68 -6.34
N THR A 50 19.94 -2.93 -6.49
CA THR A 50 19.09 -4.09 -6.27
C THR A 50 19.59 -4.95 -5.12
N ARG A 51 18.64 -5.55 -4.39
CA ARG A 51 18.92 -6.55 -3.35
C ARG A 51 17.77 -7.52 -3.30
N ASN A 52 18.03 -8.82 -3.22
CA ASN A 52 17.00 -9.86 -3.23
C ASN A 52 15.99 -9.72 -4.40
N ARG A 53 16.50 -9.40 -5.61
CA ARG A 53 15.69 -9.15 -6.83
C ARG A 53 14.68 -8.00 -6.74
N LYS A 54 14.82 -7.11 -5.76
CA LYS A 54 14.03 -5.89 -5.62
C LYS A 54 14.93 -4.67 -5.82
N THR A 55 14.45 -3.70 -6.59
CA THR A 55 15.10 -2.39 -6.75
C THR A 55 14.73 -1.48 -5.58
N TYR A 56 15.76 -0.91 -4.93
CA TYR A 56 15.59 -0.01 -3.78
C TYR A 56 15.84 1.46 -4.14
N LEU A 57 16.70 1.71 -5.13
CA LEU A 57 16.98 3.03 -5.67
C LEU A 57 17.23 2.92 -7.17
N THR A 58 16.72 3.91 -7.90
CA THR A 58 17.00 4.13 -9.31
C THR A 58 17.51 5.56 -9.46
N LYS A 59 18.58 5.73 -10.24
CA LYS A 59 19.13 7.03 -10.62
C LYS A 59 19.23 7.13 -12.13
N THR A 60 19.14 8.34 -12.64
CA THR A 60 19.39 8.63 -14.06
C THR A 60 20.44 9.73 -14.16
N THR A 61 21.39 9.54 -15.07
CA THR A 61 22.41 10.55 -15.40
C THR A 61 22.77 10.43 -16.87
N ASP A 62 23.31 11.49 -17.44
CA ASP A 62 23.95 11.40 -18.76
C ASP A 62 25.36 10.81 -18.59
N VAL A 63 25.78 10.03 -19.59
CA VAL A 63 27.16 9.56 -19.68
C VAL A 63 28.04 10.70 -20.16
N ILE A 64 29.05 11.05 -19.38
CA ILE A 64 30.00 12.14 -19.65
C ILE A 64 31.41 11.59 -19.43
N ASP A 65 32.34 11.88 -20.35
CA ASP A 65 33.70 11.31 -20.32
C ASP A 65 33.70 9.78 -20.18
N ASN A 66 32.74 9.11 -20.83
CA ASN A 66 32.49 7.66 -20.77
C ASN A 66 32.22 7.11 -19.36
N LYS A 67 31.78 7.98 -18.45
CA LYS A 67 31.46 7.64 -17.07
C LYS A 67 30.01 7.94 -16.76
N VAL A 68 29.52 7.22 -15.76
CA VAL A 68 28.31 7.60 -15.02
C VAL A 68 28.71 8.08 -13.64
N ASP A 69 28.31 9.31 -13.33
CA ASP A 69 28.53 9.94 -12.03
C ASP A 69 27.18 10.08 -11.31
N PHE A 70 27.11 9.70 -10.04
CA PHE A 70 25.88 9.84 -9.26
C PHE A 70 26.14 9.92 -7.75
N THR A 71 25.15 10.42 -7.02
CA THR A 71 25.07 10.39 -5.55
C THR A 71 23.88 9.54 -5.09
N ILE A 72 23.85 9.15 -3.81
CA ILE A 72 22.77 8.34 -3.23
C ILE A 72 21.95 9.22 -2.29
N ASP A 73 20.98 9.96 -2.84
CA ASP A 73 20.13 10.90 -2.08
C ASP A 73 19.02 10.23 -1.26
N LYS A 74 18.88 8.91 -1.35
CA LYS A 74 17.91 8.12 -0.60
C LYS A 74 18.60 7.36 0.52
N ILE A 75 18.02 7.41 1.72
CA ILE A 75 18.41 6.53 2.82
C ILE A 75 18.09 5.07 2.45
N LEU A 76 19.13 4.24 2.34
CA LEU A 76 19.03 2.80 2.10
C LEU A 76 19.06 2.01 3.40
N GLU A 77 18.46 0.82 3.40
CA GLU A 77 18.57 -0.13 4.53
C GLU A 77 20.01 -0.64 4.64
N ILE A 78 20.38 -1.17 5.81
CA ILE A 78 21.69 -1.79 5.99
C ILE A 78 21.76 -3.08 5.16
N GLY A 79 22.83 -3.23 4.38
CA GLY A 79 23.13 -4.43 3.62
C GLY A 79 23.87 -4.15 2.32
N THR A 80 24.11 -5.23 1.58
CA THR A 80 24.82 -5.22 0.30
C THR A 80 23.82 -5.07 -0.85
N TYR A 81 24.10 -4.12 -1.73
CA TYR A 81 23.32 -3.83 -2.93
C TYR A 81 24.15 -4.13 -4.17
N TYR A 82 23.53 -4.74 -5.17
CA TYR A 82 24.10 -4.88 -6.51
C TYR A 82 23.83 -3.62 -7.32
N ILE A 83 24.84 -3.15 -8.05
CA ILE A 83 24.74 -2.00 -8.95
C ILE A 83 24.67 -2.52 -10.39
N GLU A 84 23.62 -2.13 -11.10
CA GLU A 84 23.45 -2.38 -12.53
C GLU A 84 23.22 -1.06 -13.27
N VAL A 85 23.89 -0.84 -14.39
CA VAL A 85 23.73 0.35 -15.23
C VAL A 85 23.16 -0.05 -16.58
N HIS A 86 22.03 0.53 -16.96
CA HIS A 86 21.41 0.34 -18.26
C HIS A 86 21.63 1.60 -19.11
N CYS A 87 22.24 1.48 -20.28
CA CYS A 87 22.47 2.62 -21.16
C CYS A 87 22.47 2.19 -22.63
N ALA A 88 21.72 2.89 -23.49
CA ALA A 88 21.68 2.67 -24.94
C ALA A 88 21.47 1.19 -25.38
N GLY A 89 20.75 0.39 -24.59
CA GLY A 89 20.50 -1.03 -24.84
C GLY A 89 21.49 -2.01 -24.19
N TYR A 90 22.59 -1.51 -23.63
CA TYR A 90 23.54 -2.30 -22.84
C TYR A 90 23.12 -2.35 -21.37
N VAL A 91 23.52 -3.42 -20.68
CA VAL A 91 23.41 -3.60 -19.22
C VAL A 91 24.81 -3.88 -18.68
N PHE A 92 25.25 -3.17 -17.65
CA PHE A 92 26.60 -3.28 -17.07
C PHE A 92 26.53 -3.54 -15.56
N PRO A 93 27.35 -4.45 -15.00
CA PRO A 93 28.02 -5.54 -15.71
C PRO A 93 26.99 -6.59 -16.20
N SER A 94 27.30 -7.36 -17.24
CA SER A 94 26.40 -8.42 -17.73
C SER A 94 26.72 -9.82 -17.18
N ASP A 95 27.95 -10.07 -16.75
CA ASP A 95 28.46 -11.37 -16.33
C ASP A 95 29.26 -11.35 -15.01
N ASP A 96 29.50 -10.16 -14.46
CA ASP A 96 30.07 -9.95 -13.13
C ASP A 96 29.05 -9.24 -12.21
N SER A 97 29.45 -8.92 -10.99
CA SER A 97 28.65 -8.15 -10.05
C SER A 97 29.47 -7.03 -9.41
N VAL A 98 28.95 -5.81 -9.48
CA VAL A 98 29.44 -4.69 -8.69
C VAL A 98 28.51 -4.52 -7.49
N THR A 99 29.09 -4.33 -6.31
CA THR A 99 28.31 -4.19 -5.07
C THR A 99 28.66 -2.93 -4.29
N LEU A 100 27.71 -2.47 -3.48
CA LEU A 100 27.88 -1.40 -2.51
C LEU A 100 27.32 -1.85 -1.16
N ASP A 101 28.15 -1.75 -0.13
CA ASP A 101 27.81 -2.08 1.25
C ASP A 101 27.33 -0.85 2.02
N VAL A 102 26.05 -0.84 2.37
CA VAL A 102 25.46 0.18 3.26
C VAL A 102 25.60 -0.28 4.71
N ARG A 103 26.39 0.45 5.48
CA ARG A 103 26.65 0.19 6.90
C ARG A 103 25.86 1.12 7.81
N ARG A 104 25.54 0.64 9.01
CA ARG A 104 24.84 1.40 10.04
C ARG A 104 25.58 2.71 10.37
N SER A 105 24.84 3.81 10.38
CA SER A 105 25.31 5.10 10.90
C SER A 105 25.15 5.18 12.42
N GLY A 106 25.89 6.08 13.07
CA GLY A 106 25.69 6.40 14.48
C GLY A 106 24.36 7.09 14.77
N GLN A 107 23.78 7.74 13.74
CA GLN A 107 22.44 8.32 13.80
C GLN A 107 21.36 7.30 13.42
N LYS A 108 20.15 7.46 13.97
CA LYS A 108 18.99 6.65 13.60
C LYS A 108 18.34 7.25 12.36
N TYR A 109 18.26 6.45 11.30
CA TYR A 109 17.52 6.79 10.10
C TYR A 109 16.26 5.93 10.00
N VAL A 110 15.18 6.52 9.48
CA VAL A 110 13.93 5.83 9.14
C VAL A 110 13.96 5.55 7.65
N VAL A 111 13.74 4.30 7.25
CA VAL A 111 13.69 3.94 5.83
C VAL A 111 12.26 4.04 5.35
N SER A 112 12.05 4.47 4.11
CA SER A 112 10.71 4.66 3.52
C SER A 112 9.81 3.41 3.56
N THR A 113 10.39 2.21 3.67
CA THR A 113 9.66 0.94 3.86
C THR A 113 8.98 0.83 5.22
N ASP A 114 9.47 1.56 6.23
CA ASP A 114 8.88 1.62 7.58
C ASP A 114 7.75 2.65 7.67
N LEU A 115 7.60 3.51 6.67
CA LEU A 115 6.57 4.54 6.66
C LEU A 115 5.26 3.92 6.18
N VAL A 116 4.24 3.96 7.05
CA VAL A 116 2.87 3.73 6.62
C VAL A 116 2.53 4.83 5.61
N THR A 117 2.35 4.46 4.35
CA THR A 117 2.04 5.42 3.29
C THR A 117 0.61 5.94 3.45
N ASP A 118 0.37 7.20 3.04
CA ASP A 118 -0.97 7.78 3.01
C ASP A 118 -1.97 6.90 2.25
N THR A 119 -1.53 6.28 1.14
CA THR A 119 -2.35 5.34 0.36
C THR A 119 -2.84 4.15 1.19
N THR A 120 -1.98 3.59 2.05
CA THR A 120 -2.36 2.50 2.95
C THR A 120 -3.39 2.96 3.98
N ILE A 121 -3.20 4.15 4.54
CA ILE A 121 -4.13 4.76 5.51
C ILE A 121 -5.50 4.99 4.86
N GLN A 122 -5.54 5.50 3.63
CA GLN A 122 -6.78 5.75 2.91
C GLN A 122 -7.57 4.46 2.63
N LYS A 123 -6.87 3.39 2.20
CA LYS A 123 -7.50 2.07 1.99
C LYS A 123 -8.09 1.50 3.28
N LEU A 124 -7.31 1.50 4.36
CA LEU A 124 -7.78 1.03 5.66
C LEU A 124 -8.96 1.87 6.18
N SER A 125 -8.94 3.19 5.95
CA SER A 125 -10.04 4.07 6.33
C SER A 125 -11.33 3.74 5.57
N ALA A 126 -11.23 3.48 4.25
CA ALA A 126 -12.37 3.06 3.44
C ALA A 126 -12.93 1.69 3.88
N ASP A 127 -12.05 0.73 4.18
CA ASP A 127 -12.46 -0.59 4.66
C ASP A 127 -13.16 -0.50 6.02
N ILE A 128 -12.67 0.34 6.94
CA ILE A 128 -13.32 0.61 8.23
C ILE A 128 -14.73 1.18 8.02
N GLU A 129 -14.90 2.14 7.12
CA GLU A 129 -16.20 2.74 6.86
C GLU A 129 -17.18 1.74 6.24
N TYR A 130 -16.70 0.90 5.31
CA TYR A 130 -17.47 -0.19 4.76
C TYR A 130 -17.92 -1.19 5.85
N LEU A 131 -17.00 -1.63 6.71
CA LEU A 131 -17.32 -2.54 7.81
C LEU A 131 -18.33 -1.93 8.80
N LYS A 132 -18.18 -0.65 9.15
CA LYS A 132 -19.17 0.07 9.96
C LYS A 132 -20.55 0.05 9.31
N SER A 133 -20.63 0.32 8.00
CA SER A 133 -21.91 0.30 7.28
C SER A 133 -22.60 -1.07 7.36
N LYS A 134 -21.84 -2.18 7.33
CA LYS A 134 -22.36 -3.54 7.45
C LYS A 134 -22.82 -3.88 8.86
N VAL A 135 -22.11 -3.41 9.89
CA VAL A 135 -22.53 -3.57 11.28
C VAL A 135 -23.84 -2.82 11.54
N THR A 136 -23.97 -1.57 11.07
CA THR A 136 -25.21 -0.79 11.24
C THR A 136 -26.40 -1.40 10.50
N GLN A 137 -26.18 -2.11 9.40
CA GLN A 137 -27.23 -2.83 8.67
C GLN A 137 -27.73 -4.11 9.38
N SER A 138 -27.17 -4.49 10.53
CA SER A 138 -27.62 -5.68 11.28
C SER A 138 -28.80 -5.41 12.21
N GLN A 139 -29.13 -4.15 12.48
CA GLN A 139 -30.23 -3.73 13.36
C GLN A 139 -31.05 -2.62 12.71
N TYR A 140 -32.37 -2.64 12.89
CA TYR A 140 -33.28 -1.59 12.44
C TYR A 140 -34.22 -1.18 13.57
N LEU A 141 -34.34 0.13 13.81
CA LEU A 141 -35.22 0.70 14.82
C LEU A 141 -36.38 1.43 14.13
N PHE A 142 -37.60 0.99 14.41
CA PHE A 142 -38.83 1.66 14.01
C PHE A 142 -39.47 2.35 15.21
N GLU A 143 -40.05 3.53 15.00
CA GLU A 143 -40.80 4.25 16.03
C GLU A 143 -42.20 4.55 15.52
N GLN A 144 -43.20 4.05 16.26
CA GLN A 144 -44.59 4.37 16.07
C GLN A 144 -45.00 5.43 17.09
N VAL A 145 -45.18 6.67 16.62
CA VAL A 145 -45.55 7.79 17.51
C VAL A 145 -47.05 7.88 17.80
N SER A 146 -47.90 7.40 16.87
CA SER A 146 -49.36 7.43 17.02
C SER A 146 -49.90 6.03 17.32
N PRO A 147 -50.76 5.84 18.34
CA PRO A 147 -51.30 4.53 18.67
C PRO A 147 -52.02 3.85 17.50
N GLN A 148 -51.56 2.67 17.11
CA GLN A 148 -52.16 1.86 16.04
C GLN A 148 -52.16 0.39 16.41
N THR A 149 -53.17 -0.34 15.93
CA THR A 149 -53.29 -1.79 16.09
C THR A 149 -52.49 -2.56 15.03
N GLU A 150 -52.02 -1.91 13.97
CA GLU A 150 -51.24 -2.50 12.89
C GLU A 150 -50.09 -1.58 12.50
N TRP A 151 -48.86 -2.09 12.53
CA TRP A 151 -47.65 -1.38 12.13
C TRP A 151 -47.08 -2.04 10.88
N THR A 152 -46.99 -1.28 9.78
CA THR A 152 -46.29 -1.73 8.56
C THR A 152 -44.87 -1.19 8.57
N ILE A 153 -43.89 -2.07 8.72
CA ILE A 153 -42.48 -1.68 8.91
C ILE A 153 -41.67 -2.15 7.69
N THR A 154 -41.11 -1.17 6.97
CA THR A 154 -40.15 -1.42 5.87
C THR A 154 -38.73 -1.16 6.38
N HIS A 155 -37.84 -2.14 6.27
CA HIS A 155 -36.47 -2.09 6.81
C HIS A 155 -35.42 -2.54 5.77
N ASN A 156 -34.15 -2.25 6.05
CA ASN A 156 -33.02 -2.49 5.13
C ASN A 156 -32.12 -3.68 5.52
N LEU A 157 -32.61 -4.59 6.37
CA LEU A 157 -31.82 -5.73 6.88
C LEU A 157 -31.62 -6.87 5.86
N ILE A 158 -32.47 -6.94 4.81
CA ILE A 158 -32.42 -7.96 3.75
C ILE A 158 -32.40 -9.40 4.33
N LYS A 159 -33.20 -9.62 5.37
CA LYS A 159 -33.41 -10.91 6.04
C LYS A 159 -34.74 -10.89 6.77
N TYR A 160 -35.19 -12.02 7.31
CA TYR A 160 -36.31 -12.06 8.26
C TYR A 160 -35.76 -11.81 9.68
N PRO A 161 -35.95 -10.62 10.25
CA PRO A 161 -35.34 -10.27 11.53
C PRO A 161 -36.12 -10.86 12.72
N SER A 162 -35.46 -10.99 13.85
CA SER A 162 -36.15 -11.04 15.14
C SER A 162 -36.79 -9.69 15.44
N VAL A 163 -38.00 -9.68 16.02
CA VAL A 163 -38.75 -8.46 16.28
C VAL A 163 -39.06 -8.36 17.77
N THR A 164 -38.58 -7.31 18.41
CA THR A 164 -38.93 -6.95 19.79
C THR A 164 -39.70 -5.64 19.77
N ILE A 165 -40.86 -5.60 20.42
CA ILE A 165 -41.69 -4.41 20.50
C ILE A 165 -41.65 -3.89 21.93
N VAL A 166 -41.46 -2.59 22.09
CA VAL A 166 -41.51 -1.91 23.39
C VAL A 166 -42.51 -0.76 23.35
N ASP A 167 -43.28 -0.58 24.42
CA ASP A 167 -44.15 0.58 24.58
C ASP A 167 -43.36 1.87 24.90
N SER A 168 -44.07 2.99 25.05
CA SER A 168 -43.46 4.28 25.41
C SER A 168 -42.87 4.33 26.82
N ALA A 169 -43.26 3.41 27.71
CA ALA A 169 -42.71 3.25 29.06
C ALA A 169 -41.50 2.31 29.11
N GLY A 170 -41.15 1.67 27.98
CA GLY A 170 -40.03 0.75 27.85
C GLY A 170 -40.35 -0.70 28.21
N ASN A 171 -41.63 -1.07 28.37
CA ASN A 171 -42.03 -2.45 28.60
C ASN A 171 -42.15 -3.22 27.29
N GLU A 172 -41.75 -4.49 27.29
CA GLU A 172 -41.94 -5.36 26.14
C GLU A 172 -43.42 -5.70 25.93
N VAL A 173 -43.86 -5.64 24.67
CA VAL A 173 -45.25 -5.93 24.26
C VAL A 173 -45.24 -7.04 23.20
N PHE A 174 -46.11 -8.03 23.36
CA PHE A 174 -46.26 -9.09 22.37
C PHE A 174 -47.35 -8.75 21.35
N GLY A 175 -47.04 -8.92 20.07
CA GLY A 175 -47.96 -8.80 18.95
C GLY A 175 -47.75 -9.92 17.94
N SER A 176 -48.70 -10.12 17.03
CA SER A 176 -48.52 -11.07 15.94
C SER A 176 -47.68 -10.44 14.83
N VAL A 177 -46.54 -11.04 14.52
CA VAL A 177 -45.62 -10.61 13.45
C VAL A 177 -45.86 -11.42 12.19
N GLU A 178 -46.12 -10.74 11.08
CA GLU A 178 -46.24 -11.31 9.74
C GLU A 178 -45.08 -10.82 8.87
N TYR A 179 -44.29 -11.74 8.31
CA TYR A 179 -43.18 -11.41 7.42
C TYR A 179 -43.67 -11.39 5.97
N ILE A 180 -43.70 -10.20 5.37
CA ILE A 180 -44.17 -10.00 3.99
C ILE A 180 -43.03 -10.21 2.99
N SER A 181 -41.82 -9.76 3.34
CA SER A 181 -40.60 -9.97 2.56
C SER A 181 -39.36 -9.85 3.46
N THR A 182 -38.16 -10.01 2.88
CA THR A 182 -36.88 -9.77 3.58
C THR A 182 -36.61 -8.30 3.93
N SER A 183 -37.53 -7.40 3.58
CA SER A 183 -37.45 -5.96 3.85
C SER A 183 -38.74 -5.37 4.39
N LYS A 184 -39.76 -6.18 4.67
CA LYS A 184 -41.08 -5.69 5.11
C LYS A 184 -41.78 -6.68 6.03
N ILE A 185 -42.26 -6.16 7.16
CA ILE A 185 -43.10 -6.89 8.12
C ILE A 185 -44.37 -6.10 8.43
N ILE A 186 -45.40 -6.81 8.91
CA ILE A 186 -46.60 -6.23 9.50
C ILE A 186 -46.74 -6.79 10.91
N VAL A 187 -46.90 -5.91 11.90
CA VAL A 187 -47.10 -6.29 13.31
C VAL A 187 -48.50 -5.88 13.74
N ARG A 188 -49.29 -6.80 14.32
CA ARG A 188 -50.67 -6.54 14.77
C ARG A 188 -50.87 -6.80 16.26
N PHE A 189 -51.77 -6.05 16.86
CA PHE A 189 -52.02 -6.00 18.29
C PHE A 189 -53.52 -5.97 18.59
N SER A 190 -53.90 -6.40 19.80
CA SER A 190 -55.30 -6.42 20.25
C SER A 190 -55.86 -5.04 20.61
N ALA A 191 -54.99 -4.05 20.82
CA ALA A 191 -55.34 -2.66 21.15
C ALA A 191 -54.33 -1.69 20.51
N PRO A 192 -54.73 -0.45 20.21
CA PRO A 192 -53.82 0.53 19.63
C PRO A 192 -52.79 0.98 20.67
N PHE A 193 -51.51 0.99 20.29
CA PHE A 193 -50.43 1.48 21.14
C PHE A 193 -49.33 2.12 20.28
N ALA A 194 -48.56 3.00 20.89
CA ALA A 194 -47.39 3.69 20.35
C ALA A 194 -46.14 3.15 21.05
N GLY A 195 -44.99 3.19 20.37
CA GLY A 195 -43.77 2.58 20.90
C GLY A 195 -42.70 2.39 19.85
N LYS A 196 -41.80 1.43 20.06
CA LYS A 196 -40.69 1.13 19.16
C LYS A 196 -40.65 -0.35 18.81
N ALA A 197 -40.22 -0.66 17.58
CA ALA A 197 -39.85 -2.00 17.18
C ALA A 197 -38.35 -2.07 16.91
N ILE A 198 -37.68 -2.99 17.59
CA ILE A 198 -36.25 -3.29 17.41
C ILE A 198 -36.17 -4.57 16.59
N LEU A 199 -35.59 -4.47 15.40
CA LEU A 199 -35.42 -5.57 14.44
C LEU A 199 -33.94 -5.96 14.39
N ASN A 200 -33.60 -7.22 14.66
CA ASN A 200 -32.21 -7.75 14.62
C ASN A 200 -32.05 -8.96 13.72
#